data_AF-A0A1F4WKM1-F1
#
_entry.id   AF-A0A1F4WKM1-F1
#
_cell.length_a   1.000
_cell.length_b   1.000
_cell.length_c   1.000
_cell.angle_alpha   90.00
_cell.angle_beta   90.00
_cell.angle_gamma   90.00
#
_symmetry.space_group_name_H-M   'P 1'
#
loop_
_entity.id
_entity.type
_entity.pdbx_description
1 polymer ?
#
loop_
_entity_poly.entity_id
_entity_poly.type
_entity_poly.pdbx_seq_one_letter_code
_entity_poly.pdbx_strand_id
1 'polypeptide(L)'
;RDRGRVVAFAPGARRITSRKASATELFTHGIYFLSQGKEMDTITESEVLNSFYPLRDDLTKAALAFYLAELLGYLVVDSQPNYSVFR
;
A
#
# COMPACT_ATOMS: atom_id res chain seq x y z
N ARG A 1 8.95 -3.38 0.90
CA ARG A 1 10.41 -3.55 1.05
C ARG A 1 10.87 -4.95 0.62
N ASP A 2 10.44 -6.01 1.29
CA ASP A 2 11.10 -7.33 1.18
C ASP A 2 10.56 -8.23 0.06
N ARG A 3 9.33 -7.98 -0.41
CA ARG A 3 8.65 -8.82 -1.41
C ARG A 3 8.39 -8.10 -2.75
N GLY A 4 8.96 -6.91 -2.96
CA GLY A 4 8.66 -6.09 -4.15
C GLY A 4 7.21 -5.59 -4.17
N ARG A 5 6.69 -5.32 -5.38
CA ARG A 5 5.27 -4.99 -5.57
C ARG A 5 4.43 -6.25 -5.51
N VAL A 6 3.38 -6.24 -4.69
CA VAL A 6 2.47 -7.37 -4.48
C VAL A 6 1.02 -6.89 -4.45
N VAL A 7 0.10 -7.75 -4.85
CA VAL A 7 -1.34 -7.54 -4.71
C VAL A 7 -1.83 -8.36 -3.52
N ALA A 8 -2.56 -7.72 -2.60
CA ALA A 8 -3.08 -8.38 -1.42
C ALA A 8 -4.50 -7.89 -1.08
N PHE A 9 -5.30 -8.79 -0.53
CA PHE A 9 -6.64 -8.52 -0.05
C PHE A 9 -6.64 -8.23 1.46
N ALA A 10 -7.42 -7.24 1.90
CA ALA A 10 -7.61 -6.90 3.30
C ALA A 10 -9.06 -7.20 3.74
N PRO A 11 -9.33 -8.40 4.28
CA PRO A 11 -10.67 -8.78 4.69
C PRO A 11 -11.23 -7.82 5.74
N GLY A 12 -12.44 -7.33 5.50
CA GLY A 12 -13.15 -6.47 6.43
C GLY A 12 -12.54 -5.07 6.61
N ALA A 13 -11.62 -4.63 5.75
CA ALA A 13 -11.03 -3.28 5.82
C ALA A 13 -12.09 -2.15 5.81
N ARG A 14 -13.20 -2.34 5.07
CA ARG A 14 -14.29 -1.37 4.97
C ARG A 14 -15.31 -1.39 6.12
N ARG A 15 -15.16 -2.30 7.10
CA ARG A 15 -16.05 -2.32 8.27
C ARG A 15 -15.71 -1.12 9.18
N ILE A 16 -16.73 -0.48 9.76
CA ILE A 16 -16.55 0.67 10.66
C ILE A 16 -15.61 0.33 11.84
N THR A 17 -15.67 -0.89 12.34
CA THR A 17 -14.84 -1.38 13.46
C THR A 17 -13.47 -1.92 13.03
N SER A 18 -13.09 -1.75 11.76
CA SER A 18 -11.89 -2.37 11.23
C SER A 18 -10.63 -1.66 11.66
N ARG A 19 -9.71 -2.42 12.27
CA ARG A 19 -8.35 -1.97 12.55
C ARG A 19 -7.47 -1.87 11.29
N LYS A 20 -7.92 -2.42 10.15
CA LYS A 20 -7.18 -2.40 8.88
C LYS A 20 -7.56 -1.22 7.98
N ALA A 21 -8.63 -0.48 8.30
CA ALA A 21 -9.17 0.57 7.43
C ALA A 21 -8.10 1.61 7.07
N SER A 22 -7.47 2.20 8.09
CA SER A 22 -6.42 3.21 7.91
C SER A 22 -5.20 2.69 7.14
N ALA A 23 -4.83 1.42 7.33
CA ALA A 23 -3.69 0.82 6.65
C ALA A 23 -3.95 0.53 5.16
N THR A 24 -5.22 0.49 4.74
CA THR A 24 -5.62 0.29 3.33
C THR A 24 -5.93 1.58 2.59
N GLU A 25 -5.76 2.72 3.25
CA GLU A 25 -5.94 4.02 2.63
C GLU A 25 -4.80 4.36 1.67
N LEU A 26 -5.11 5.19 0.66
CA LEU A 26 -4.13 5.67 -0.30
C LEU A 26 -2.97 6.39 0.39
N PHE A 27 -1.79 6.21 -0.19
CA PHE A 27 -0.55 6.84 0.22
C PHE A 27 -0.17 6.56 1.68
N THR A 28 -0.57 5.40 2.21
CA THR A 28 -0.20 4.96 3.55
C THR A 28 1.06 4.09 3.51
N HIS A 29 2.06 4.47 4.29
CA HIS A 29 3.25 3.66 4.53
C HIS A 29 3.13 2.92 5.86
N GLY A 30 3.34 1.61 5.81
CA GLY A 30 3.19 0.74 6.96
C GLY A 30 3.93 -0.59 6.81
N ILE A 31 3.87 -1.36 7.88
CA ILE A 31 4.31 -2.75 7.93
C ILE A 31 3.08 -3.62 7.73
N TYR A 32 3.16 -4.60 6.83
CA TYR A 32 2.05 -5.49 6.48
C TYR A 32 2.48 -6.94 6.64
N PHE A 33 1.72 -7.68 7.42
CA PHE A 33 1.86 -9.13 7.55
C PHE A 33 0.89 -9.79 6.59
N LEU A 34 1.43 -10.68 5.76
CA LEU A 34 0.70 -11.33 4.68
C LEU A 34 0.66 -12.84 4.91
N SER A 35 -0.53 -13.43 4.81
CA SER A 35 -0.68 -14.86 4.57
C SER A 35 -0.61 -15.11 3.07
N GLN A 36 0.28 -16.00 2.65
CA GLN A 36 0.47 -16.31 1.23
C GLN A 36 -0.74 -17.06 0.68
N GLY A 37 -1.30 -16.57 -0.44
CA GLY A 37 -2.38 -17.23 -1.16
C GLY A 37 -1.89 -17.90 -2.45
N LYS A 38 -2.78 -18.63 -3.14
CA LYS A 38 -2.47 -19.20 -4.46
C LYS A 38 -2.36 -18.13 -5.55
N GLU A 39 -3.29 -17.18 -5.55
CA GLU A 39 -3.36 -16.11 -6.57
C GLU A 39 -3.15 -14.72 -5.97
N MET A 40 -3.61 -14.51 -4.74
CA MET A 40 -3.54 -13.22 -4.06
C MET A 40 -3.30 -13.43 -2.58
N ASP A 41 -2.38 -12.65 -2.02
CA ASP A 41 -2.06 -12.69 -0.60
C ASP A 41 -3.17 -12.04 0.24
N THR A 42 -3.22 -12.36 1.53
CA THR A 42 -4.18 -11.76 2.45
C THR A 42 -3.46 -11.03 3.57
N ILE A 43 -3.82 -9.76 3.79
CA ILE A 43 -3.32 -8.98 4.93
C ILE A 43 -3.94 -9.52 6.21
N THR A 44 -3.11 -10.11 7.07
CA THR A 44 -3.51 -10.62 8.38
C THR A 44 -3.46 -9.53 9.43
N GLU A 45 -2.39 -8.73 9.41
CA GLU A 45 -2.11 -7.64 10.34
C GLU A 45 -1.35 -6.51 9.64
N SER A 46 -1.45 -5.31 10.20
CA SER A 46 -0.82 -4.12 9.64
C SER A 46 -0.56 -3.08 10.74
N GLU A 47 0.57 -2.40 10.63
CA GLU A 47 0.93 -1.24 11.45
C GLU A 47 1.18 -0.04 10.54
N VAL A 48 0.46 1.06 10.77
CA VAL A 48 0.66 2.31 10.02
C VAL A 48 1.84 3.06 10.63
N LEU A 49 2.88 3.28 9.84
CA LEU A 49 4.04 4.08 10.24
C LEU A 49 3.82 5.56 9.89
N ASN A 50 3.27 5.83 8.70
CA ASN A 50 2.91 7.17 8.27
C ASN A 50 1.76 7.11 7.27
N SER A 51 0.67 7.84 7.55
CA SER A 51 -0.53 7.85 6.70
C SER A 51 -0.47 8.86 5.56
N PHE A 52 0.54 9.75 5.57
CA PHE A 52 0.69 10.89 4.66
C PHE A 52 -0.63 11.60 4.34
N TYR A 53 -1.48 11.81 5.36
CA TYR A 53 -2.79 12.43 5.22
C TYR A 53 -2.78 13.72 4.38
N PRO A 54 -1.78 14.62 4.49
CA PRO A 54 -1.72 15.83 3.66
C PRO A 54 -1.66 15.59 2.15
N LEU A 55 -1.29 14.39 1.68
CA LEU A 55 -1.34 14.04 0.25
C LEU A 55 -2.77 13.83 -0.24
N ARG A 56 -3.71 13.50 0.65
CA ARG A 56 -5.12 13.27 0.32
C ARG A 56 -5.99 14.51 0.51
N ASP A 57 -5.59 15.38 1.44
CA ASP A 57 -6.34 16.59 1.81
C ASP A 57 -6.15 17.75 0.80
N ASP A 58 -5.11 17.66 -0.03
CA ASP A 58 -4.76 18.65 -1.04
C ASP A 58 -4.86 18.03 -2.44
N LEU A 59 -5.72 18.60 -3.29
CA LEU A 59 -6.00 18.09 -4.62
C LEU A 59 -4.75 18.03 -5.51
N THR A 60 -3.89 19.04 -5.44
CA THR A 60 -2.67 19.11 -6.26
C THR A 60 -1.67 18.05 -5.80
N LYS A 61 -1.50 17.88 -4.49
CA LYS A 61 -0.63 16.83 -3.95
C LYS A 61 -1.17 15.43 -4.28
N ALA A 62 -2.48 15.24 -4.18
CA ALA A 62 -3.12 13.98 -4.54
C ALA A 62 -2.86 13.63 -6.01
N ALA A 63 -3.07 14.58 -6.92
CA ALA A 63 -2.84 14.39 -8.35
C ALA A 63 -1.38 14.00 -8.66
N LEU A 64 -0.40 14.68 -8.04
CA LEU A 64 1.01 14.35 -8.20
C LEU A 64 1.36 12.98 -7.61
N ALA A 65 0.81 12.64 -6.43
CA ALA A 65 1.02 11.33 -5.81
C ALA A 65 0.44 10.20 -6.66
N PHE A 66 -0.74 10.38 -7.25
CA PHE A 66 -1.32 9.43 -8.19
C PHE A 66 -0.46 9.27 -9.44
N TYR A 67 -0.03 10.38 -10.05
CA TYR A 67 0.83 10.35 -11.23
C TYR A 67 2.12 9.55 -10.98
N LEU A 68 2.78 9.80 -9.84
CA LEU A 68 3.99 9.05 -9.46
C LEU A 68 3.68 7.57 -9.18
N ALA A 69 2.57 7.26 -8.52
CA ALA A 69 2.17 5.88 -8.25
C ALA A 69 1.87 5.10 -9.55
N GLU A 70 1.22 5.73 -10.52
CA GLU A 70 0.95 5.16 -11.84
C GLU A 70 2.25 4.95 -12.63
N LEU A 71 3.15 5.94 -12.63
CA LEU A 71 4.47 5.82 -13.26
C LEU A 71 5.29 4.67 -12.65
N LEU A 72 5.31 4.54 -11.33
CA LEU A 72 5.91 3.39 -10.65
C LEU A 72 5.22 2.07 -11.01
N GLY A 73 3.92 2.11 -11.28
CA GLY A 73 3.13 1.01 -11.84
C GLY A 73 3.69 0.46 -13.16
N TYR A 74 4.28 1.31 -14.00
CA TYR A 74 4.90 0.90 -15.25
C TYR A 74 6.38 0.51 -15.11
N LEU A 75 7.09 1.09 -14.14
CA LEU A 75 8.54 0.93 -14.00
C LEU A 75 8.97 -0.22 -13.09
N VAL A 76 8.10 -0.66 -12.18
CA VAL A 76 8.42 -1.70 -11.19
C VAL A 76 7.84 -3.06 -11.61
N VAL A 77 8.68 -4.08 -11.52
CA VAL A 77 8.30 -5.47 -11.79
C VAL A 77 7.66 -6.10 -10.54
N ASP A 78 6.59 -6.88 -10.76
CA ASP A 78 5.91 -7.60 -9.70
C ASP A 78 6.83 -8.61 -9.00
N SER A 79 6.69 -8.71 -7.67
CA SER A 79 7.44 -9.64 -6.82
C SER A 79 8.97 -9.50 -6.87
N GLN A 80 9.50 -8.41 -7.44
CA GLN A 80 10.92 -8.11 -7.49
C GLN A 80 11.26 -6.98 -6.50
N PRO A 81 11.94 -7.27 -5.38
CA PRO A 81 12.36 -6.23 -4.44
C PRO A 81 13.35 -5.27 -5.08
N ASN A 82 13.05 -3.97 -4.99
CA ASN A 82 13.97 -2.90 -5.40
C ASN A 82 14.11 -1.88 -4.27
N TYR A 83 15.18 -2.02 -3.49
CA TYR A 83 15.41 -1.20 -2.30
C TYR A 83 15.69 0.27 -2.62
N SER A 84 16.32 0.57 -3.75
CA SER A 84 16.62 1.97 -4.11
C SER A 84 15.37 2.74 -4.53
N VAL A 85 14.38 2.06 -5.13
CA VAL A 85 13.10 2.67 -5.51
C VAL A 85 12.17 2.84 -4.30
N PHE A 86 12.24 1.95 -3.32
CA PHE A 86 11.37 1.98 -2.13
C PHE A 86 11.79 3.03 -1.08
N ARG A 87 13.07 3.41 -1.03
CA ARG A 87 13.65 4.20 0.07
C ARG A 87 13.22 5.67 0.07
#